data_AF-A0A4P9YUB9-F1
#
_entry.id   AF-A0A4P9YUB9-F1
#
_cell.length_a   1.000
_cell.length_b   1.000
_cell.length_c   1.000
_cell.angle_alpha   90.00
_cell.angle_beta   90.00
_cell.angle_gamma   90.00
#
_symmetry.space_group_name_H-M   'P 1'
#
loop_
_entity.id
_entity.type
_entity.pdbx_description
1 polymer ?
#
loop_
_entity_poly.entity_id
_entity_poly.type
_entity_poly.pdbx_seq_one_letter_code
_entity_poly.pdbx_strand_id
1 'polypeptide(L)'
;MEGLIDQWNASYVARLLTSPSVLLALIFVIGVYYYSDKQHPNEPPKASYTIPFVGHGIEFLQEPNEVFIRCREKYGRIFSILLFGRWITIIDRSETWNVMRASEDQFSFSKALSNLMDLAFAFGDDYPHDRFHIDTLRLNLAKRLSNFNTRIVNKIDAVYKATVGDATKPYQMNNCVAFFENMVIRTMATCLAKEESIHNNEAILRMMGTVTRDVERTTLFKRILPTAVSRFLLRYITTIDKNIKVVDEVIVPEVVRRRQQAAELGDAYVPPVCSSGRP
;
A
#
# COMPACT_ATOMS: atom_id res chain seq x y z
N MET A 1 29.56 17.48 1.02
CA MET A 1 28.55 16.86 0.12
C MET A 1 27.76 17.91 -0.66
N GLU A 2 28.35 19.07 -0.97
CA GLU A 2 27.69 20.14 -1.74
C GLU A 2 28.23 20.24 -3.18
N GLY A 3 29.42 19.69 -3.47
CA GLY A 3 30.06 19.77 -4.80
C GLY A 3 29.68 18.68 -5.82
N LEU A 4 28.85 17.70 -5.47
CA LEU A 4 28.42 16.63 -6.40
C LEU A 4 27.06 16.90 -7.06
N ILE A 5 26.30 17.89 -6.57
CA ILE A 5 24.96 18.23 -7.07
C ILE A 5 25.03 19.41 -8.06
N ASP A 6 26.03 20.28 -7.95
CA ASP A 6 26.25 21.45 -8.84
C ASP A 6 26.82 21.13 -10.23
N GLN A 7 27.16 19.86 -10.52
CA GLN A 7 27.68 19.47 -11.84
C GLN A 7 26.59 19.12 -12.87
N TRP A 8 25.32 19.12 -12.50
CA TRP A 8 24.20 19.00 -13.46
C TRP A 8 23.95 20.35 -14.15
N ASN A 9 24.91 20.75 -14.98
CA ASN A 9 24.79 21.91 -15.87
C ASN A 9 23.56 21.75 -16.77
N ALA A 10 22.64 22.73 -16.72
CA ALA A 10 21.42 22.75 -17.53
C ALA A 10 21.70 22.55 -19.05
N SER A 11 22.89 22.91 -19.51
CA SER A 11 23.36 22.70 -20.88
C SER A 11 23.62 21.23 -21.24
N TYR A 12 24.06 20.40 -20.30
CA TYR A 12 24.25 18.95 -20.52
C TYR A 12 22.92 18.21 -20.56
N VAL A 13 22.00 18.58 -19.67
CA VAL A 13 20.62 18.03 -19.66
C VAL A 13 19.90 18.39 -20.96
N ALA A 14 20.04 19.64 -21.42
CA ALA A 14 19.49 20.08 -22.70
C ALA A 14 20.09 19.33 -23.90
N ARG A 15 21.41 19.08 -23.92
CA ARG A 15 22.08 18.29 -24.96
C ARG A 15 21.69 16.81 -24.95
N LEU A 16 21.44 16.24 -23.77
CA LEU A 16 20.99 14.87 -23.62
C LEU A 16 19.55 14.71 -24.10
N LEU A 17 18.66 15.65 -23.74
CA LEU A 17 17.24 15.65 -24.14
C LEU A 17 17.04 15.91 -25.64
N THR A 18 17.94 16.67 -26.26
CA THR A 18 17.92 16.97 -27.72
C THR A 18 18.69 15.94 -28.55
N SER A 19 19.28 14.92 -27.91
CA SER A 19 19.97 13.86 -28.62
C SER A 19 19.00 13.08 -29.53
N PRO A 20 19.34 12.85 -30.81
CA PRO A 20 18.50 12.09 -31.73
C PRO A 20 18.15 10.69 -31.19
N SER A 21 19.08 10.07 -30.45
CA SER A 21 18.91 8.76 -29.84
C SER A 21 17.80 8.75 -28.77
N VAL A 22 17.73 9.81 -27.95
CA VAL A 22 16.72 9.96 -26.89
C VAL A 22 15.35 10.24 -27.49
N LEU A 23 15.29 11.07 -28.52
CA LEU A 23 14.05 11.35 -29.26
C LEU A 23 13.52 10.10 -29.97
N LEU A 24 14.39 9.31 -30.62
CA LEU A 24 14.00 8.05 -31.25
C LEU A 24 13.53 7.01 -30.23
N ALA A 25 14.18 6.92 -29.06
CA ALA A 25 13.74 6.05 -27.98
C ALA A 25 12.37 6.48 -27.44
N LEU A 26 12.13 7.78 -27.24
CA LEU A 26 10.83 8.33 -26.85
C LEU A 26 9.74 8.01 -27.89
N ILE A 27 10.01 8.23 -29.18
CA ILE A 27 9.10 7.91 -30.28
C ILE A 27 8.81 6.41 -30.33
N PHE A 28 9.82 5.56 -30.17
CA PHE A 28 9.64 4.11 -30.14
C PHE A 28 8.76 3.68 -28.96
N VAL A 29 9.01 4.23 -27.77
CA VAL A 29 8.19 3.93 -26.57
C VAL A 29 6.75 4.41 -26.75
N ILE A 30 6.53 5.62 -27.28
CA ILE A 30 5.19 6.16 -27.59
C ILE A 30 4.51 5.29 -28.66
N GLY A 31 5.24 4.88 -29.70
CA GLY A 31 4.75 4.03 -30.76
C GLY A 31 4.32 2.65 -30.25
N VAL A 32 5.18 1.95 -29.51
CA VAL A 32 4.85 0.67 -28.88
C VAL A 32 3.63 0.81 -27.98
N TYR A 33 3.55 1.89 -27.20
CA TYR A 33 2.40 2.16 -26.33
C TYR A 33 1.11 2.34 -27.14
N TYR A 34 1.12 3.17 -28.18
CA TYR A 34 -0.03 3.39 -29.06
C TYR A 34 -0.49 2.10 -29.76
N TYR A 35 0.45 1.26 -30.21
CA TYR A 35 0.14 -0.03 -30.82
C TYR A 35 -0.37 -1.06 -29.80
N SER A 36 0.10 -1.00 -28.56
CA SER A 36 -0.34 -1.88 -27.46
C SER A 36 -1.71 -1.49 -26.90
N ASP A 37 -2.16 -0.25 -27.14
CA ASP A 37 -3.42 0.27 -26.60
C ASP A 37 -4.64 0.00 -27.50
N LYS A 38 -4.50 -0.80 -28.57
CA LYS A 38 -5.62 -1.13 -29.45
C LYS A 38 -6.75 -1.84 -28.68
N GLN A 39 -7.96 -1.33 -28.83
CA GLN A 39 -9.16 -1.95 -28.26
C GLN A 39 -9.55 -3.19 -29.06
N HIS A 40 -9.78 -4.31 -28.38
CA HIS A 40 -10.26 -5.53 -29.03
C HIS A 40 -11.79 -5.52 -29.20
N PRO A 41 -12.35 -6.25 -30.19
CA PRO A 41 -13.78 -6.16 -30.57
C PRO A 41 -14.82 -6.51 -29.50
N ASN A 42 -14.42 -7.00 -28.32
CA ASN A 42 -15.33 -7.35 -27.21
C ASN A 42 -14.88 -6.74 -25.87
N GLU A 43 -13.95 -5.78 -25.90
CA GLU A 43 -13.51 -5.09 -24.69
C GLU A 43 -14.44 -3.93 -24.34
N PRO A 44 -14.64 -3.65 -23.03
CA PRO A 44 -15.33 -2.46 -22.59
C PRO A 44 -14.72 -1.19 -23.21
N PRO A 45 -15.53 -0.17 -23.53
CA PRO A 45 -15.04 1.08 -24.08
C PRO A 45 -13.92 1.68 -23.23
N LYS A 46 -12.80 2.02 -23.85
CA LYS A 46 -11.69 2.71 -23.20
C LYS A 46 -11.96 4.22 -23.18
N ALA A 47 -11.96 4.81 -21.98
CA ALA A 47 -12.11 6.24 -21.81
C ALA A 47 -10.92 6.98 -22.41
N SER A 48 -11.20 8.04 -23.18
CA SER A 48 -10.17 8.87 -23.80
C SER A 48 -9.40 9.63 -22.73
N TYR A 49 -8.06 9.56 -22.77
CA TYR A 49 -7.17 10.26 -21.84
C TYR A 49 -6.29 11.29 -22.55
N THR A 50 -5.82 12.28 -21.81
CA THR A 50 -4.97 13.36 -22.33
C THR A 50 -3.47 13.08 -22.16
N ILE A 51 -3.07 12.51 -21.01
CA ILE A 51 -1.66 12.31 -20.66
C ILE A 51 -1.31 10.82 -20.79
N PRO A 52 -0.44 10.42 -21.72
CA PRO A 52 0.06 9.05 -21.79
C PRO A 52 0.73 8.61 -20.48
N PHE A 53 0.68 7.31 -20.15
CA PHE A 53 1.14 6.71 -18.88
C PHE A 53 0.39 7.14 -17.62
N VAL A 54 -0.04 8.39 -17.48
CA VAL A 54 -0.80 8.82 -16.29
C VAL A 54 -2.29 8.55 -16.46
N GLY A 55 -2.81 8.75 -17.67
CA GLY A 55 -4.23 8.63 -17.97
C GLY A 55 -5.06 9.67 -17.22
N HIS A 56 -6.12 9.20 -16.56
CA HIS A 56 -6.98 9.99 -15.68
C HIS A 56 -6.43 10.07 -14.24
N GLY A 57 -5.19 9.62 -13.99
CA GLY A 57 -4.62 9.51 -12.64
C GLY A 57 -4.63 10.83 -11.85
N ILE A 58 -4.29 11.96 -12.48
CA ILE A 58 -4.28 13.27 -11.80
C ILE A 58 -5.71 13.72 -11.48
N GLU A 59 -6.60 13.67 -12.47
CA GLU A 59 -8.02 14.01 -12.30
C GLU A 59 -8.67 13.13 -11.23
N PHE A 60 -8.31 11.86 -11.18
CA PHE A 60 -8.78 10.91 -10.18
C PHE A 60 -8.30 11.26 -8.76
N LEU A 61 -7.07 11.78 -8.60
CA LEU A 61 -6.56 12.22 -7.30
C LEU A 61 -7.22 13.51 -6.81
N GLN A 62 -7.64 14.38 -7.73
CA GLN A 62 -8.27 15.66 -7.40
C GLN A 62 -9.78 15.52 -7.18
N GLU A 63 -10.47 14.91 -8.14
CA GLU A 63 -11.93 14.83 -8.23
C GLU A 63 -12.37 13.45 -8.77
N PRO A 64 -12.22 12.37 -7.98
CA PRO A 64 -12.50 11.00 -8.45
C PRO A 64 -13.95 10.81 -8.90
N ASN A 65 -14.90 11.46 -8.21
CA ASN A 65 -16.32 11.35 -8.53
C ASN A 65 -16.64 11.93 -9.91
N GLU A 66 -16.05 13.08 -10.25
CA GLU A 66 -16.29 13.76 -11.53
C GLU A 66 -15.74 12.97 -12.71
N VAL A 67 -14.59 12.31 -12.53
CA VAL A 67 -14.03 11.39 -13.54
C VAL A 67 -15.01 10.25 -13.82
N PHE A 68 -15.57 9.63 -12.76
CA PHE A 68 -16.50 8.52 -12.93
C PHE A 68 -17.84 8.94 -13.54
N ILE A 69 -18.42 10.08 -13.11
CA ILE A 69 -19.68 10.59 -13.66
C ILE A 69 -19.52 10.88 -15.14
N ARG A 70 -18.51 11.66 -15.51
CA ARG A 70 -18.23 12.04 -16.90
C ARG A 70 -17.96 10.83 -17.80
N CYS A 71 -17.18 9.87 -17.32
CA CYS A 71 -16.91 8.65 -18.09
C CYS A 71 -18.17 7.80 -18.24
N ARG A 72 -19.00 7.70 -17.20
CA ARG A 72 -20.27 6.97 -17.24
C ARG A 72 -21.25 7.58 -18.24
N GLU A 73 -21.35 8.91 -18.28
CA GLU A 73 -22.21 9.62 -19.23
C GLU A 73 -21.77 9.40 -20.68
N LYS A 74 -20.46 9.39 -20.94
CA LYS A 74 -19.89 9.27 -22.29
C LYS A 74 -19.77 7.83 -22.79
N TYR A 75 -19.44 6.88 -21.92
CA TYR A 75 -19.09 5.50 -22.30
C TYR A 75 -20.11 4.46 -21.81
N GLY A 76 -21.10 4.88 -21.01
CA GLY A 76 -22.16 4.02 -20.52
C GLY A 76 -21.83 3.36 -19.17
N ARG A 77 -22.46 2.21 -18.92
CA ARG A 77 -22.47 1.56 -17.59
C ARG A 77 -21.17 0.84 -17.24
N ILE A 78 -20.45 0.34 -18.25
CA ILE A 78 -19.20 -0.40 -18.09
C ILE A 78 -18.18 0.24 -19.02
N PHE A 79 -17.05 0.66 -18.47
CA PHE A 79 -16.00 1.34 -19.22
C PHE A 79 -14.65 1.13 -18.54
N SER A 80 -13.56 1.29 -19.29
CA SER A 80 -12.21 1.18 -18.77
C SER A 80 -11.56 2.55 -18.70
N ILE A 81 -10.93 2.90 -17.59
CA ILE A 81 -10.12 4.11 -17.42
C ILE A 81 -8.65 3.74 -17.23
N LEU A 82 -7.77 4.53 -17.81
CA LEU A 82 -6.33 4.43 -17.55
C LEU A 82 -5.99 5.21 -16.27
N LEU A 83 -5.52 4.54 -15.22
CA LEU A 83 -4.99 5.16 -14.01
C LEU A 83 -3.54 4.75 -13.80
N PHE A 84 -2.61 5.72 -13.87
CA PHE A 84 -1.18 5.52 -13.63
C PHE A 84 -0.60 4.29 -14.37
N GLY A 85 -0.91 4.18 -15.65
CA GLY A 85 -0.32 3.20 -16.56
C GLY A 85 -1.06 1.88 -16.58
N ARG A 86 -2.23 1.80 -15.94
CA ARG A 86 -3.05 0.60 -15.89
C ARG A 86 -4.51 0.86 -16.24
N TRP A 87 -5.03 0.00 -17.08
CA TRP A 87 -6.45 -0.05 -17.38
C TRP A 87 -7.21 -0.66 -16.20
N ILE A 88 -8.18 0.09 -15.70
CA ILE A 88 -9.12 -0.35 -14.66
C ILE A 88 -10.51 -0.29 -15.28
N THR A 89 -11.16 -1.46 -15.35
CA THR A 89 -12.55 -1.56 -15.81
C THR A 89 -13.49 -1.28 -14.66
N ILE A 90 -14.30 -0.24 -14.82
CA ILE A 90 -15.39 0.12 -13.92
C ILE A 90 -16.63 -0.67 -14.36
N ILE A 91 -17.21 -1.38 -13.41
CA ILE A 91 -18.41 -2.19 -13.62
C ILE A 91 -19.62 -1.53 -12.97
N ASP A 92 -20.80 -1.75 -13.54
CA ASP A 92 -22.05 -1.30 -12.93
C ASP A 92 -22.42 -2.16 -11.72
N ARG A 93 -23.31 -1.62 -10.89
CA ARG A 93 -23.83 -2.33 -9.71
C ARG A 93 -24.46 -3.68 -10.07
N SER A 94 -25.08 -3.81 -11.23
CA SER A 94 -25.71 -5.07 -11.66
C SER A 94 -24.71 -6.22 -11.79
N GLU A 95 -23.47 -5.92 -12.20
CA GLU A 95 -22.44 -6.92 -12.45
C GLU A 95 -21.58 -7.24 -11.23
N THR A 96 -21.71 -6.46 -10.15
CA THR A 96 -20.94 -6.68 -8.92
C THR A 96 -21.15 -8.09 -8.39
N TRP A 97 -22.38 -8.60 -8.39
CA TRP A 97 -22.65 -9.96 -7.89
C TRP A 97 -22.02 -11.06 -8.76
N ASN A 98 -21.99 -10.86 -10.08
CA ASN A 98 -21.39 -11.80 -11.02
C ASN A 98 -19.87 -11.86 -10.82
N VAL A 99 -19.23 -10.70 -10.68
CA VAL A 99 -17.78 -10.61 -10.43
C VAL A 99 -17.40 -11.20 -9.06
N MET A 100 -18.19 -10.94 -8.02
CA MET A 100 -17.91 -11.44 -6.67
C MET A 100 -18.09 -12.95 -6.52
N ARG A 101 -18.88 -13.60 -7.40
CA ARG A 101 -19.07 -15.06 -7.41
C ARG A 101 -18.08 -15.78 -8.32
N ALA A 102 -17.48 -15.08 -9.26
CA ALA A 102 -16.52 -15.66 -10.17
C ALA A 102 -15.35 -16.29 -9.41
N SER A 103 -14.75 -17.31 -10.00
CA SER A 103 -13.67 -18.06 -9.39
C SER A 103 -12.37 -17.25 -9.38
N GLU A 104 -11.46 -17.56 -8.44
CA GLU A 104 -10.18 -16.84 -8.30
C GLU A 104 -9.30 -16.94 -9.56
N ASP A 105 -9.45 -17.97 -10.39
CA ASP A 105 -8.75 -18.08 -11.68
C ASP A 105 -9.25 -17.05 -12.72
N GLN A 106 -10.51 -16.61 -12.60
CA GLN A 106 -11.10 -15.56 -13.45
C GLN A 106 -10.88 -14.18 -12.85
N PHE A 107 -11.23 -14.00 -11.57
CA PHE A 107 -11.11 -12.73 -10.85
C PHE A 107 -10.42 -12.94 -9.50
N SER A 108 -9.10 -12.68 -9.44
CA SER A 108 -8.34 -12.80 -8.19
C SER A 108 -8.12 -11.46 -7.51
N PHE A 109 -8.62 -11.33 -6.28
CA PHE A 109 -8.38 -10.14 -5.44
C PHE A 109 -6.92 -10.03 -5.02
N SER A 110 -6.29 -11.14 -4.60
CA SER A 110 -4.91 -11.14 -4.11
C SER A 110 -3.92 -10.73 -5.20
N LYS A 111 -4.10 -11.26 -6.43
CA LYS A 111 -3.31 -10.88 -7.60
C LYS A 111 -3.58 -9.44 -7.99
N ALA A 112 -4.84 -9.00 -7.98
CA ALA A 112 -5.20 -7.62 -8.28
C ALA A 112 -4.53 -6.64 -7.29
N LEU A 113 -4.59 -6.91 -5.99
CA LEU A 113 -4.01 -6.04 -4.96
C LEU A 113 -2.47 -6.04 -4.99
N SER A 114 -1.85 -7.22 -5.14
CA SER A 114 -0.39 -7.34 -5.31
C SER A 114 0.10 -6.53 -6.51
N ASN A 115 -0.62 -6.64 -7.62
CA ASN A 115 -0.33 -5.88 -8.82
C ASN A 115 -0.61 -4.39 -8.59
N LEU A 116 -1.75 -4.01 -8.02
CA LEU A 116 -2.18 -2.60 -7.85
C LEU A 116 -1.29 -1.83 -6.87
N MET A 117 -0.68 -2.50 -5.89
CA MET A 117 0.25 -1.86 -4.96
C MET A 117 1.72 -2.15 -5.28
N ASP A 118 1.97 -2.85 -6.40
CA ASP A 118 3.31 -3.23 -6.87
C ASP A 118 4.18 -3.80 -5.73
N LEU A 119 3.60 -4.62 -4.83
CA LEU A 119 4.24 -5.06 -3.58
C LEU A 119 5.54 -5.84 -3.80
N ALA A 120 5.62 -6.60 -4.90
CA ALA A 120 6.84 -7.27 -5.33
C ALA A 120 7.99 -6.29 -5.57
N PHE A 121 7.67 -5.13 -6.11
CA PHE A 121 8.65 -4.09 -6.36
C PHE A 121 9.02 -3.32 -5.09
N ALA A 122 8.05 -3.13 -4.18
CA ALA A 122 8.26 -2.43 -2.92
C ALA A 122 9.12 -3.25 -1.93
N PHE A 123 8.81 -4.53 -1.75
CA PHE A 123 9.46 -5.38 -0.75
C PHE A 123 10.50 -6.33 -1.34
N GLY A 124 10.55 -6.52 -2.66
CA GLY A 124 11.47 -7.44 -3.32
C GLY A 124 10.84 -8.78 -3.73
N ASP A 125 11.60 -9.51 -4.54
CA ASP A 125 11.19 -10.78 -5.14
C ASP A 125 11.37 -11.98 -4.19
N ASP A 126 12.13 -11.82 -3.10
CA ASP A 126 12.44 -12.88 -2.13
C ASP A 126 11.27 -13.23 -1.18
N TYR A 127 10.14 -12.51 -1.28
CA TYR A 127 8.98 -12.72 -0.41
C TYR A 127 8.00 -13.76 -0.98
N PRO A 128 7.34 -14.58 -0.13
CA PRO A 128 6.44 -15.64 -0.56
C PRO A 128 5.34 -15.16 -1.51
N HIS A 129 4.88 -16.03 -2.41
CA HIS A 129 3.79 -15.71 -3.34
C HIS A 129 2.46 -15.38 -2.62
N ASP A 130 2.22 -15.91 -1.42
CA ASP A 130 1.10 -15.51 -0.55
C ASP A 130 1.49 -14.29 0.31
N ARG A 131 1.54 -13.11 -0.32
CA ARG A 131 1.98 -11.85 0.34
C ARG A 131 0.97 -11.29 1.34
N PHE A 132 -0.30 -11.66 1.20
CA PHE A 132 -1.37 -11.14 2.07
C PHE A 132 -1.70 -12.08 3.20
N HIS A 133 -1.22 -13.32 3.17
CA HIS A 133 -1.46 -14.33 4.20
C HIS A 133 -2.95 -14.42 4.55
N ILE A 134 -3.81 -14.38 3.52
CA ILE A 134 -5.27 -14.19 3.69
C ILE A 134 -5.85 -15.24 4.62
N ASP A 135 -5.41 -16.50 4.48
CA ASP A 135 -5.84 -17.58 5.34
C ASP A 135 -5.38 -17.38 6.79
N THR A 136 -4.14 -16.94 7.00
CA THR A 136 -3.61 -16.65 8.34
C THR A 136 -4.37 -15.49 8.99
N LEU A 137 -4.65 -14.41 8.25
CA LEU A 137 -5.44 -13.28 8.73
C LEU A 137 -6.88 -13.72 9.06
N ARG A 138 -7.51 -14.50 8.17
CA ARG A 138 -8.87 -15.00 8.39
C ARG A 138 -8.97 -15.90 9.62
N LEU A 139 -7.99 -16.78 9.82
CA LEU A 139 -7.96 -17.73 10.93
C LEU A 139 -7.60 -17.08 12.27
N ASN A 140 -6.67 -16.12 12.27
CA ASN A 140 -6.10 -15.58 13.50
C ASN A 140 -6.60 -14.19 13.88
N LEU A 141 -6.99 -13.35 12.91
CA LEU A 141 -7.48 -11.99 13.16
C LEU A 141 -9.01 -11.95 13.13
N ALA A 142 -9.65 -12.35 12.02
CA ALA A 142 -11.10 -12.19 11.85
C ALA A 142 -11.90 -13.01 12.87
N LYS A 143 -11.55 -14.29 13.08
CA LYS A 143 -12.24 -15.16 14.05
C LYS A 143 -11.98 -14.78 15.51
N ARG A 144 -10.92 -14.01 15.79
CA ARG A 144 -10.49 -13.67 17.15
C ARG A 144 -10.52 -12.17 17.42
N LEU A 145 -11.25 -11.41 16.60
CA LEU A 145 -11.29 -9.95 16.66
C LEU A 145 -11.75 -9.45 18.04
N SER A 146 -12.71 -10.16 18.65
CA SER A 146 -13.20 -9.89 20.01
C SER A 146 -12.08 -9.88 21.06
N ASN A 147 -11.05 -10.72 20.90
CA ASN A 147 -9.92 -10.79 21.82
C ASN A 147 -9.05 -9.53 21.75
N PHE A 148 -9.14 -8.77 20.66
CA PHE A 148 -8.43 -7.50 20.51
C PHE A 148 -9.25 -6.31 21.03
N ASN A 149 -10.57 -6.42 21.18
CA ASN A 149 -11.44 -5.30 21.57
C ASN A 149 -10.95 -4.59 22.84
N THR A 150 -10.71 -5.33 23.92
CA THR A 150 -10.22 -4.75 25.18
C THR A 150 -8.91 -4.01 24.97
N ARG A 151 -8.01 -4.57 24.16
CA ARG A 151 -6.69 -4.00 23.88
C ARG A 151 -6.80 -2.72 23.06
N ILE A 152 -7.64 -2.74 22.04
CA ILE A 152 -7.93 -1.60 21.17
C ILE A 152 -8.55 -0.47 21.98
N VAL A 153 -9.64 -0.74 22.72
CA VAL A 153 -10.34 0.27 23.53
C VAL A 153 -9.44 0.87 24.60
N ASN A 154 -8.69 0.03 25.33
CA ASN A 154 -7.76 0.54 26.36
C ASN A 154 -6.67 1.42 25.76
N LYS A 155 -6.15 1.07 24.58
CA LYS A 155 -5.13 1.89 23.91
C LYS A 155 -5.71 3.19 23.37
N ILE A 156 -6.92 3.15 22.80
CA ILE A 156 -7.66 4.34 22.37
C ILE A 156 -7.91 5.29 23.56
N ASP A 157 -8.40 4.77 24.69
CA ASP A 157 -8.63 5.54 25.91
C ASP A 157 -7.34 6.17 26.44
N ALA A 158 -6.24 5.41 26.46
CA ALA A 158 -4.94 5.93 26.88
C ALA A 158 -4.44 7.07 25.97
N VAL A 159 -4.58 6.93 24.64
CA VAL A 159 -4.19 7.99 23.68
C VAL A 159 -5.09 9.20 23.79
N TYR A 160 -6.39 8.99 23.98
CA TYR A 160 -7.36 10.05 24.20
C TYR A 160 -7.02 10.85 25.47
N LYS A 161 -6.85 10.18 26.61
CA LYS A 161 -6.47 10.82 27.88
C LYS A 161 -5.13 11.55 27.80
N ALA A 162 -4.13 10.97 27.13
CA ALA A 162 -2.83 11.63 26.95
C ALA A 162 -2.90 12.90 26.09
N THR A 163 -3.87 13.01 25.17
CA THR A 163 -3.98 14.15 24.25
C THR A 163 -4.97 15.20 24.72
N VAL A 164 -6.14 14.77 25.20
CA VAL A 164 -7.29 15.61 25.55
C VAL A 164 -7.41 15.82 27.07
N GLY A 165 -6.95 14.86 27.88
CA GLY A 165 -7.11 14.87 29.34
C GLY A 165 -8.57 14.72 29.80
N ASP A 166 -8.81 14.91 31.10
CA ASP A 166 -10.16 14.91 31.71
C ASP A 166 -10.88 16.24 31.47
N ALA A 167 -10.98 16.64 30.20
CA ALA A 167 -11.30 17.99 29.75
C ALA A 167 -12.51 18.61 30.47
N THR A 168 -12.23 19.45 31.48
CA THR A 168 -13.19 20.30 32.19
C THR A 168 -13.53 21.58 31.42
N LYS A 169 -12.80 21.84 30.31
CA LYS A 169 -13.02 22.94 29.37
C LYS A 169 -12.97 22.41 27.93
N PRO A 170 -13.61 23.09 26.96
CA PRO A 170 -13.56 22.68 25.56
C PRO A 170 -12.12 22.60 25.05
N TYR A 171 -11.71 21.43 24.56
CA TYR A 171 -10.39 21.20 23.95
C TYR A 171 -10.48 21.43 22.45
N GLN A 172 -9.70 22.39 21.93
CA GLN A 172 -9.62 22.62 20.49
C GLN A 172 -8.46 21.81 19.89
N MET A 173 -8.80 20.83 19.06
CA MET A 173 -7.81 19.99 18.38
C MET A 173 -7.39 20.64 17.06
N ASN A 174 -6.11 21.00 16.96
CA ASN A 174 -5.58 21.69 15.77
C ASN A 174 -5.40 20.76 14.56
N ASN A 175 -5.15 19.47 14.78
CA ASN A 175 -4.93 18.51 13.71
C ASN A 175 -5.59 17.15 14.03
N CYS A 176 -6.83 17.00 13.59
CA CYS A 176 -7.60 15.76 13.78
C CYS A 176 -6.96 14.58 13.05
N VAL A 177 -6.36 14.80 11.87
CA VAL A 177 -5.77 13.73 11.06
C VAL A 177 -4.59 13.10 11.80
N ALA A 178 -3.67 13.92 12.31
CA ALA A 178 -2.52 13.44 13.07
C ALA A 178 -2.94 12.71 14.36
N PHE A 179 -4.01 13.17 15.01
CA PHE A 179 -4.57 12.52 16.19
C PHE A 179 -5.09 11.12 15.88
N PHE A 180 -5.96 10.98 14.87
CA PHE A 180 -6.50 9.68 14.46
C PHE A 180 -5.41 8.76 13.92
N GLU A 181 -4.45 9.29 13.17
CA GLU A 181 -3.31 8.51 12.67
C GLU A 181 -2.49 7.93 13.82
N ASN A 182 -2.16 8.72 14.84
CA ASN A 182 -1.45 8.25 16.03
C ASN A 182 -2.26 7.17 16.78
N MET A 183 -3.57 7.34 16.88
CA MET A 183 -4.46 6.34 17.49
C MET A 183 -4.45 5.02 16.71
N VAL A 184 -4.57 5.07 15.39
CA VAL A 184 -4.53 3.89 14.50
C VAL A 184 -3.17 3.19 14.60
N ILE A 185 -2.06 3.93 14.51
CA ILE A 185 -0.69 3.38 14.61
C ILE A 185 -0.49 2.62 15.92
N ARG A 186 -0.87 3.21 17.06
CA ARG A 186 -0.73 2.58 18.38
C ARG A 186 -1.63 1.36 18.54
N THR A 187 -2.82 1.41 17.94
CA THR A 187 -3.76 0.29 17.93
C THR A 187 -3.21 -0.86 17.10
N MET A 188 -2.70 -0.58 15.89
CA MET A 188 -2.08 -1.57 15.02
C MET A 188 -0.87 -2.25 15.68
N ALA A 189 0.01 -1.48 16.31
CA ALA A 189 1.16 -2.02 17.04
C ALA A 189 0.73 -2.94 18.19
N THR A 190 -0.32 -2.54 18.92
CA THR A 190 -0.91 -3.37 19.97
C THR A 190 -1.49 -4.65 19.38
N CYS A 191 -2.26 -4.58 18.29
CA CYS A 191 -2.79 -5.78 17.65
C CYS A 191 -1.67 -6.73 17.16
N LEU A 192 -0.55 -6.19 16.69
CA LEU A 192 0.60 -6.97 16.23
C LEU A 192 1.28 -7.74 17.36
N ALA A 193 1.59 -7.08 18.50
CA ALA A 193 2.35 -7.69 19.59
C ALA A 193 1.72 -7.42 20.96
N LYS A 194 1.71 -8.44 21.83
CA LYS A 194 1.21 -8.31 23.21
C LYS A 194 2.22 -7.62 24.11
N GLU A 195 3.49 -7.87 23.86
CA GLU A 195 4.62 -7.36 24.61
C GLU A 195 4.67 -5.85 24.53
N GLU A 196 4.68 -5.23 25.70
CA GLU A 196 4.78 -3.77 25.83
C GLU A 196 6.08 -3.23 25.23
N SER A 197 7.17 -4.00 25.34
CA SER A 197 8.46 -3.69 24.73
C SER A 197 8.43 -3.58 23.21
N ILE A 198 7.46 -4.24 22.54
CA ILE A 198 7.33 -4.21 21.08
C ILE A 198 6.31 -3.15 20.66
N HIS A 199 5.12 -3.15 21.25
CA HIS A 199 4.06 -2.25 20.78
C HIS A 199 4.19 -0.80 21.24
N ASN A 200 5.04 -0.51 22.25
CA ASN A 200 5.44 0.86 22.59
C ASN A 200 6.81 1.25 22.01
N ASN A 201 7.45 0.38 21.22
CA ASN A 201 8.73 0.71 20.60
C ASN A 201 8.54 1.78 19.52
N GLU A 202 9.25 2.91 19.66
CA GLU A 202 9.18 4.03 18.73
C GLU A 202 9.53 3.63 17.28
N ALA A 203 10.45 2.69 17.08
CA ALA A 203 10.80 2.21 15.74
C ALA A 203 9.63 1.45 15.09
N ILE A 204 8.88 0.66 15.87
CA ILE A 204 7.69 -0.07 15.41
C ILE A 204 6.55 0.89 15.12
N LEU A 205 6.30 1.86 16.00
CA LEU A 205 5.26 2.88 15.79
C LEU A 205 5.55 3.71 14.53
N ARG A 206 6.82 4.10 14.34
CA ARG A 206 7.26 4.80 13.13
C ARG A 206 7.05 3.94 11.88
N MET A 207 7.48 2.68 11.91
CA MET A 207 7.28 1.74 10.81
C MET A 207 5.81 1.62 10.43
N MET A 208 4.92 1.45 11.40
CA MET A 208 3.47 1.32 11.17
C MET A 208 2.88 2.55 10.46
N GLY A 209 3.41 3.75 10.73
CA GLY A 209 2.99 4.97 10.04
C GLY A 209 3.69 5.24 8.69
N THR A 210 4.85 4.65 8.42
CA THR A 210 5.63 4.93 7.19
C THR A 210 5.41 3.91 6.09
N VAL A 211 5.16 2.63 6.42
CA VAL A 211 5.05 1.55 5.43
C VAL A 211 4.02 1.84 4.35
N THR A 212 2.83 2.30 4.72
CA THR A 212 1.76 2.60 3.74
C THR A 212 2.22 3.68 2.75
N ARG A 213 2.81 4.77 3.25
CA ARG A 213 3.29 5.87 2.40
C ARG A 213 4.45 5.45 1.51
N ASP A 214 5.31 4.57 2.01
CA ASP A 214 6.43 4.02 1.23
C ASP A 214 5.94 3.16 0.07
N VAL A 215 4.92 2.31 0.30
CA VAL A 215 4.28 1.50 -0.75
C VAL A 215 3.59 2.38 -1.79
N GLU A 216 2.86 3.42 -1.35
CA GLU A 216 2.20 4.38 -2.24
C GLU A 216 3.21 5.12 -3.13
N ARG A 217 4.27 5.69 -2.53
CA ARG A 217 5.36 6.34 -3.28
C ARG A 217 5.99 5.37 -4.26
N THR A 218 6.31 4.16 -3.81
CA THR A 218 6.94 3.15 -4.65
C THR A 218 6.10 2.84 -5.89
N THR A 219 4.81 2.66 -5.68
CA THR A 219 3.83 2.41 -6.73
C THR A 219 3.79 3.56 -7.74
N LEU A 220 3.71 4.80 -7.28
CA LEU A 220 3.66 5.98 -8.16
C LEU A 220 4.96 6.15 -8.97
N PHE A 221 6.13 6.06 -8.33
CA PHE A 221 7.41 6.23 -9.01
C PHE A 221 7.71 5.11 -10.01
N LYS A 222 7.30 3.86 -9.72
CA LYS A 222 7.42 2.75 -10.69
C LYS A 222 6.58 3.00 -11.95
N ARG A 223 5.45 3.69 -11.80
CA ARG A 223 4.50 3.91 -12.90
C ARG A 223 4.88 5.08 -13.80
N ILE A 224 5.55 6.08 -13.25
CA ILE A 224 5.99 7.26 -13.99
C ILE A 224 7.39 7.05 -14.60
N LEU A 225 8.28 6.33 -13.91
CA LEU A 225 9.69 6.20 -14.32
C LEU A 225 10.03 4.77 -14.78
N PRO A 226 11.04 4.61 -15.67
CA PRO A 226 11.54 3.29 -16.04
C PRO A 226 12.02 2.50 -14.81
N THR A 227 11.81 1.18 -14.80
CA THR A 227 12.07 0.31 -13.65
C THR A 227 13.48 0.45 -13.06
N ALA A 228 14.50 0.63 -13.91
CA ALA A 228 15.89 0.81 -13.46
C ALA A 228 16.07 2.13 -12.66
N VAL A 229 15.46 3.22 -13.14
CA VAL A 229 15.49 4.54 -12.48
C VAL A 229 14.67 4.49 -11.19
N SER A 230 13.48 3.89 -11.22
CA SER A 230 12.65 3.73 -10.03
C SER A 230 13.40 2.93 -8.95
N ARG A 231 14.04 1.80 -9.28
CA ARG A 231 14.82 1.00 -8.31
C ARG A 231 15.95 1.81 -7.67
N PHE A 232 16.63 2.65 -8.45
CA PHE A 232 17.67 3.52 -7.92
C PHE A 232 17.10 4.57 -6.96
N LEU A 233 16.04 5.28 -7.36
CA LEU A 233 15.42 6.34 -6.55
C LEU A 233 14.79 5.80 -5.27
N LEU A 234 14.17 4.61 -5.31
CA LEU A 234 13.52 3.97 -4.17
C LEU A 234 14.42 3.90 -2.94
N ARG A 235 15.70 3.57 -3.12
CA ARG A 235 16.69 3.50 -2.03
C ARG A 235 16.85 4.81 -1.26
N TYR A 236 16.53 5.95 -1.88
CA TYR A 236 16.65 7.28 -1.30
C TYR A 236 15.31 7.83 -0.81
N ILE A 237 14.20 7.49 -1.46
CA ILE A 237 12.88 8.08 -1.17
C ILE A 237 12.03 7.27 -0.19
N THR A 238 12.32 5.98 -0.01
CA THR A 238 11.56 5.09 0.90
C THR A 238 12.37 4.71 2.12
N THR A 239 11.66 4.30 3.16
CA THR A 239 12.26 3.75 4.38
C THR A 239 12.06 2.23 4.49
N ILE A 240 11.70 1.55 3.39
CA ILE A 240 11.36 0.11 3.40
C ILE A 240 12.50 -0.72 3.96
N ASP A 241 13.74 -0.53 3.49
CA ASP A 241 14.90 -1.27 4.01
C ASP A 241 15.14 -1.04 5.51
N LYS A 242 14.85 0.18 6.00
CA LYS A 242 14.96 0.50 7.43
C LYS A 242 13.85 -0.18 8.22
N ASN A 243 12.63 -0.16 7.68
CA ASN A 243 11.47 -0.80 8.29
C ASN A 243 11.67 -2.32 8.38
N ILE A 244 12.20 -2.96 7.34
CA ILE A 244 12.54 -4.40 7.36
C ILE A 244 13.56 -4.69 8.46
N LYS A 245 14.62 -3.89 8.58
CA LYS A 245 15.60 -4.05 9.67
C LYS A 245 14.98 -3.93 11.07
N VAL A 246 14.02 -3.03 11.25
CA VAL A 246 13.30 -2.92 12.54
C VAL A 246 12.53 -4.20 12.85
N VAL A 247 11.92 -4.84 11.84
CA VAL A 247 11.27 -6.15 12.01
C VAL A 247 12.29 -7.21 12.42
N ASP A 248 13.44 -7.25 11.74
CA ASP A 248 14.51 -8.22 12.02
C ASP A 248 15.13 -8.05 13.41
N GLU A 249 15.23 -6.82 13.91
CA GLU A 249 15.82 -6.52 15.21
C GLU A 249 14.83 -6.67 16.37
N VAL A 250 13.55 -6.34 16.16
CA VAL A 250 12.56 -6.24 17.26
C VAL A 250 11.56 -7.40 17.25
N ILE A 251 11.08 -7.83 16.08
CA ILE A 251 10.02 -8.83 15.97
C ILE A 251 10.59 -10.24 15.80
N VAL A 252 11.58 -10.42 14.93
CA VAL A 252 12.14 -11.74 14.61
C VAL A 252 12.68 -12.46 15.86
N PRO A 253 13.44 -11.81 16.77
CA PRO A 253 13.94 -12.49 17.97
C PRO A 253 12.82 -13.00 18.88
N GLU A 254 11.73 -12.23 19.00
CA GLU A 254 10.57 -12.64 19.78
C GLU A 254 9.84 -13.84 19.15
N VAL A 255 9.73 -13.86 17.82
CA VAL A 255 9.15 -15.01 17.10
C VAL A 255 10.02 -16.26 17.29
N VAL A 256 11.34 -16.13 17.18
CA VAL A 256 12.28 -17.25 17.40
C VAL A 256 12.18 -17.77 18.83
N ARG A 257 12.21 -16.87 19.81
CA ARG A 257 12.06 -17.21 21.25
C ARG A 257 10.78 -17.98 21.51
N ARG A 258 9.65 -17.54 20.95
CA ARG A 258 8.35 -18.22 21.10
C ARG A 258 8.32 -19.59 20.44
N ARG A 259 8.94 -19.74 19.26
CA ARG A 259 9.04 -21.04 18.58
C ARG A 259 9.89 -22.03 19.39
N GLN A 260 10.98 -21.57 19.99
CA GLN A 260 11.80 -22.38 20.90
C GLN A 260 10.99 -22.81 22.13
N GLN A 261 10.30 -21.87 22.79
CA GLN A 261 9.44 -22.20 23.92
C GLN A 261 8.32 -23.17 23.58
N ALA A 262 7.71 -23.03 22.39
CA ALA A 262 6.69 -23.96 21.93
C ALA A 262 7.28 -25.37 21.68
N ALA A 263 8.51 -25.46 21.16
CA ALA A 263 9.19 -26.72 20.97
C ALA A 263 9.61 -27.40 22.29
N GLU A 264 10.02 -26.61 23.29
CA GLU A 264 10.42 -27.10 24.61
C GLU A 264 9.23 -27.55 25.47
N LEU A 265 8.15 -26.76 25.47
CA LEU A 265 7.00 -26.97 26.34
C LEU A 265 5.93 -27.89 25.73
N GLY A 266 5.96 -28.11 24.40
CA GLY A 266 4.99 -28.94 23.69
C GLY A 266 3.54 -28.55 24.03
N ASP A 267 2.76 -29.50 24.55
CA ASP A 267 1.36 -29.30 24.93
C ASP A 267 1.15 -28.32 26.09
N ALA A 268 2.19 -28.01 26.88
CA ALA A 268 2.12 -27.03 27.96
C ALA A 268 2.30 -25.59 27.48
N TYR A 269 2.63 -25.36 26.19
CA TYR A 269 2.79 -24.03 25.64
C TYR A 269 1.44 -23.31 25.45
N VAL A 270 1.29 -22.16 26.11
CA VAL A 270 0.10 -21.31 25.95
C VAL A 270 0.42 -20.13 25.04
N PRO A 271 -0.14 -20.05 23.83
CA PRO A 271 0.09 -18.94 22.94
C PRO A 271 -0.55 -17.64 23.47
N PRO A 272 0.06 -16.48 23.22
CA PRO A 272 -0.31 -15.20 23.85
C PRO A 272 -1.69 -14.64 23.44
N VAL A 273 -2.27 -15.14 22.34
CA VAL A 273 -3.62 -14.77 21.85
C VAL A 273 -4.69 -15.79 22.29
N CYS A 274 -4.31 -16.79 23.09
CA CYS A 274 -5.25 -17.61 23.86
C CYS A 274 -5.47 -16.98 25.23
N SER A 275 -6.61 -16.32 25.42
CA SER A 275 -7.20 -16.20 26.76
C SER A 275 -8.61 -16.75 26.71
N SER A 276 -8.78 -17.90 27.39
CA SER A 276 -10.01 -18.45 27.95
C SER A 276 -11.23 -18.53 27.02
N GLY A 277 -11.44 -19.72 26.43
CA GLY A 277 -12.68 -20.06 25.76
C GLY A 277 -12.53 -21.32 24.91
N ARG A 278 -12.32 -22.46 25.56
CA ARG A 278 -12.85 -23.71 24.98
C ARG A 278 -14.38 -23.59 24.99
N PRO A 279 -15.12 -23.97 23.93
CA PRO A 279 -16.35 -24.70 24.19
C PRO A 279 -16.02 -26.03 24.87
#